data_AF-A0A1Y4NAB3-F1
#
_entry.id   AF-A0A1Y4NAB3-F1
#
_cell.length_a   1.000
_cell.length_b   1.000
_cell.length_c   1.000
_cell.angle_alpha   90.00
_cell.angle_beta   90.00
_cell.angle_gamma   90.00
#
_symmetry.space_group_name_H-M   'P 1'
#
loop_
_entity.id
_entity.type
_entity.pdbx_description
1 polymer ?
#
loop_
_entity_poly.entity_id
_entity_poly.type
_entity_poly.pdbx_seq_one_letter_code
_entity_poly.pdbx_strand_id
1 'polypeptide(L)'
;MLIKIKKLQLICGIILLMQVLCPMWIIPFHLLAVILSIVIIGWQKKFCVLQVQYHYYILILYAYRIWLLNCPAWDIFNTLYLCLCLYLAIMIILFSFRAIL
;
A
#
# COMPACT_ATOMS: atom_id res chain seq x y z
N MET A 1 -11.97 -1.75 18.56
CA MET A 1 -10.56 -1.49 18.17
C MET A 1 -10.24 -2.04 16.78
N LEU A 2 -10.67 -3.28 16.48
CA LEU A 2 -10.52 -3.91 15.16
C LEU A 2 -11.13 -3.08 14.01
N ILE A 3 -12.34 -2.51 14.21
CA ILE A 3 -12.99 -1.58 13.25
C ILE A 3 -12.12 -0.35 12.94
N LYS A 4 -11.43 0.22 13.94
CA LYS A 4 -10.56 1.40 13.74
C LYS A 4 -9.35 1.05 12.86
N ILE A 5 -8.73 -0.12 13.09
CA ILE A 5 -7.60 -0.59 12.28
C ILE A 5 -8.06 -0.92 10.85
N LYS A 6 -9.25 -1.49 10.69
CA LYS A 6 -9.84 -1.75 9.37
C LYS A 6 -10.12 -0.46 8.58
N LYS A 7 -10.60 0.60 9.25
CA LYS A 7 -10.69 1.93 8.63
C LYS A 7 -9.31 2.46 8.22
N LEU A 8 -8.28 2.21 9.03
CA LEU A 8 -6.90 2.57 8.69
C LEU A 8 -6.37 1.80 7.48
N GLN A 9 -6.68 0.50 7.36
CA GLN A 9 -6.38 -0.31 6.16
C GLN A 9 -7.07 0.26 4.92
N LEU A 10 -8.34 0.64 5.03
CA LEU A 10 -9.08 1.24 3.93
C LEU A 10 -8.43 2.55 3.48
N ILE A 11 -8.09 3.43 4.42
CA ILE A 11 -7.39 4.69 4.15
C ILE A 11 -6.04 4.41 3.46
N CYS A 12 -5.27 3.43 3.94
CA CYS A 12 -4.01 3.02 3.32
C CYS A 12 -4.22 2.57 1.87
N GLY A 13 -5.24 1.75 1.59
CA GLY A 13 -5.57 1.30 0.24
C GLY A 13 -5.99 2.46 -0.68
N ILE A 14 -6.79 3.41 -0.18
CA ILE A 14 -7.20 4.60 -0.94
C ILE A 14 -5.99 5.49 -1.27
N ILE A 15 -5.09 5.72 -0.32
CA ILE A 15 -3.86 6.49 -0.55
C ILE A 15 -2.97 5.79 -1.59
N LEU A 16 -2.85 4.46 -1.51
CA LEU A 16 -2.11 3.67 -2.49
C LEU A 16 -2.77 3.67 -3.88
N LEU A 17 -4.09 3.85 -3.95
CA LEU A 17 -4.81 4.08 -5.21
C LEU A 17 -4.54 5.49 -5.75
N MET A 18 -4.53 6.50 -4.88
CA MET A 18 -4.32 7.90 -5.27
C MET A 18 -2.94 8.14 -5.90
N GLN A 19 -1.89 7.41 -5.54
CA GLN A 19 -0.62 7.51 -6.28
C GLN A 19 -0.77 7.12 -7.76
N VAL A 20 -1.66 6.19 -8.10
CA VAL A 20 -1.86 5.75 -9.50
C VAL A 20 -2.64 6.80 -10.26
N LEU A 21 -3.67 7.39 -9.63
CA LEU A 21 -4.53 8.41 -10.23
C LEU A 21 -3.84 9.79 -10.33
N CYS A 22 -2.91 10.08 -9.43
CA CYS A 22 -2.18 11.34 -9.36
C CYS A 22 -0.68 11.11 -9.55
N PRO A 23 -0.20 10.93 -10.81
CA PRO A 23 1.17 10.53 -11.09
C PRO A 23 2.23 11.53 -10.59
N MET A 24 1.90 12.83 -10.55
CA MET A 24 2.76 13.89 -10.01
C MET A 24 3.08 13.69 -8.52
N TRP A 25 2.23 12.94 -7.79
CA TRP A 25 2.32 12.72 -6.35
C TRP A 25 2.59 11.25 -6.00
N ILE A 26 3.12 10.45 -6.94
CA ILE A 26 3.38 9.01 -6.71
C ILE A 26 4.21 8.77 -5.44
N ILE A 27 5.36 9.46 -5.35
CA ILE A 27 6.31 9.27 -4.24
C ILE A 27 5.69 9.67 -2.89
N PRO A 28 5.10 10.87 -2.70
CA PRO A 28 4.53 11.25 -1.42
C PRO A 28 3.32 10.39 -1.02
N PHE A 29 2.44 10.03 -1.96
CA PHE A 29 1.32 9.14 -1.64
C PHE A 29 1.77 7.73 -1.27
N HIS A 30 2.74 7.15 -2.00
CA HIS A 30 3.26 5.84 -1.61
C HIS A 30 3.96 5.88 -0.24
N LEU A 31 4.74 6.93 0.04
CA LEU A 31 5.36 7.11 1.35
C LEU A 31 4.32 7.18 2.48
N LEU A 32 3.21 7.89 2.26
CA LEU A 32 2.11 7.96 3.22
C LEU A 32 1.48 6.57 3.45
N ALA A 33 1.29 5.78 2.39
CA ALA A 33 0.82 4.40 2.49
C ALA A 33 1.80 3.48 3.22
N VAL A 34 3.12 3.69 3.06
CA VAL A 34 4.17 2.97 3.81
C VAL A 34 4.10 3.30 5.30
N ILE A 35 4.00 4.58 5.66
CA ILE A 35 3.91 5.00 7.06
C ILE A 35 2.68 4.36 7.73
N LEU A 36 1.53 4.41 7.06
CA LEU A 36 0.31 3.75 7.56
C LEU A 36 0.48 2.24 7.67
N SER A 37 1.15 1.60 6.70
CA SER A 37 1.43 0.17 6.71
C SER A 37 2.32 -0.23 7.89
N ILE A 38 3.36 0.55 8.22
CA ILE A 38 4.22 0.34 9.39
C ILE A 38 3.40 0.40 10.69
N VAL A 39 2.50 1.39 10.80
CA VAL A 39 1.59 1.49 11.94
C VAL A 39 0.75 0.23 12.03
N ILE A 40 0.08 -0.18 10.95
CA ILE A 40 -0.79 -1.38 10.93
C ILE A 40 -0.02 -2.65 11.32
N ILE A 41 1.22 -2.81 10.83
CA ILE A 41 2.12 -3.91 11.19
C ILE A 41 2.44 -3.88 12.70
N GLY A 42 2.79 -2.73 13.26
CA GLY A 42 3.09 -2.59 14.69
C GLY A 42 1.91 -2.99 15.58
N TRP A 43 0.68 -2.68 15.16
CA TRP A 43 -0.55 -3.06 15.87
C TRP A 43 -0.94 -4.53 15.68
N GLN A 44 -0.33 -5.27 14.73
CA GLN A 44 -0.61 -6.69 14.47
C GLN A 44 -0.43 -7.57 15.71
N LYS A 45 0.55 -7.26 16.58
CA LYS A 45 0.79 -8.02 17.82
C LYS A 45 -0.45 -8.12 18.72
N LYS A 46 -1.40 -7.18 18.60
CA LYS A 46 -2.67 -7.19 19.34
C LYS A 46 -3.84 -7.78 18.54
N PHE A 47 -3.71 -7.95 17.22
CA PHE A 47 -4.80 -8.36 16.33
C PHE A 47 -4.32 -9.39 15.30
N CYS A 48 -4.32 -10.66 15.70
CA CYS A 48 -3.81 -11.78 14.91
C CYS A 48 -4.63 -12.12 13.64
N VAL A 49 -5.76 -11.44 13.41
CA VAL A 49 -6.73 -11.72 12.33
C VAL A 49 -6.50 -10.85 11.08
N LEU A 50 -5.56 -9.89 11.14
CA LEU A 50 -5.25 -9.02 10.00
C LEU A 50 -4.29 -9.71 9.02
N GLN A 51 -4.63 -9.71 7.73
CA GLN A 51 -3.74 -10.12 6.65
C GLN A 51 -2.67 -9.05 6.41
N VAL A 52 -1.64 -9.03 7.27
CA VAL A 52 -0.59 -8.01 7.25
C VAL A 52 0.42 -8.20 6.11
N GLN A 53 0.42 -9.36 5.47
CA GLN A 53 1.27 -9.67 4.31
C GLN A 53 1.24 -8.58 3.24
N TYR A 54 0.06 -8.04 2.92
CA TYR A 54 -0.09 -6.97 1.92
C TYR A 54 0.57 -5.65 2.33
N HIS A 55 0.66 -5.37 3.63
CA HIS A 55 1.35 -4.18 4.13
C HIS A 55 2.86 -4.32 4.04
N TYR A 56 3.41 -5.54 4.20
CA TYR A 56 4.82 -5.80 3.90
C TYR A 56 5.13 -5.65 2.41
N TYR A 57 4.22 -6.04 1.51
CA TYR A 57 4.41 -5.84 0.07
C TYR A 57 4.44 -4.36 -0.33
N ILE A 58 3.68 -3.49 0.33
CA ILE A 58 3.77 -2.03 0.14
C ILE A 58 5.19 -1.53 0.47
N LEU A 59 5.76 -1.96 1.60
CA LEU A 59 7.14 -1.59 1.97
C LEU A 59 8.16 -2.03 0.91
N ILE A 60 8.05 -3.26 0.42
CA ILE A 60 8.94 -3.79 -0.63
C ILE A 60 8.77 -3.01 -1.92
N LEU A 61 7.54 -2.70 -2.35
CA LEU A 61 7.29 -1.90 -3.55
C LEU A 61 7.82 -0.47 -3.42
N TYR A 62 7.81 0.10 -2.22
CA TYR A 62 8.41 1.42 -2.00
C TYR A 62 9.93 1.38 -2.14
N ALA A 63 10.60 0.35 -1.60
CA ALA A 63 12.03 0.13 -1.83
C ALA A 63 12.33 -0.09 -3.33
N TYR A 64 11.50 -0.88 -4.02
CA TYR A 64 11.59 -1.06 -5.46
C TYR A 64 11.40 0.25 -6.23
N ARG A 65 10.52 1.15 -5.77
CA ARG A 65 10.36 2.50 -6.34
C ARG A 65 11.62 3.35 -6.18
N ILE A 66 12.25 3.34 -5.01
CA ILE A 66 13.51 4.06 -4.77
C ILE A 66 14.58 3.53 -5.72
N TRP A 67 14.67 2.21 -5.89
CA TRP A 67 15.59 1.61 -6.86
C TRP A 67 15.28 2.05 -8.30
N LEU A 68 14.01 2.08 -8.71
CA LEU A 68 13.61 2.54 -10.05
C LEU A 68 13.99 4.00 -10.33
N LEU A 69 13.96 4.88 -9.33
CA LEU A 69 14.43 6.26 -9.48
C LEU A 69 15.93 6.32 -9.84
N ASN A 70 16.71 5.32 -9.47
CA ASN A 70 18.13 5.21 -9.80
C ASN A 70 18.38 4.48 -11.14
N CYS A 71 17.36 3.88 -11.76
CA CYS A 71 17.47 3.15 -13.03
C CYS A 71 16.32 3.55 -14.00
N PRO A 72 16.29 4.81 -14.48
CA PRO A 72 15.16 5.34 -15.25
C PRO A 72 15.02 4.76 -16.66
N ALA A 73 16.01 4.04 -17.18
CA ALA A 73 16.08 3.62 -18.58
C ALA A 73 15.08 2.51 -18.99
N TRP A 74 14.28 1.99 -18.05
CA TRP A 74 13.49 0.78 -18.25
C TRP A 74 12.00 1.01 -17.97
N ASP A 75 11.26 1.51 -18.96
CA ASP A 75 9.83 1.81 -18.84
C ASP A 75 8.98 0.60 -18.42
N ILE A 76 9.37 -0.61 -18.85
CA ILE A 76 8.70 -1.87 -18.48
C ILE A 76 8.65 -2.03 -16.95
N PHE A 77 9.71 -1.67 -16.23
CA PHE A 77 9.75 -1.79 -14.78
C PHE A 77 8.86 -0.76 -14.08
N ASN A 78 8.70 0.44 -14.65
CA ASN A 78 7.75 1.45 -14.16
C ASN A 78 6.31 0.99 -14.36
N THR A 79 5.98 0.39 -15.51
CA THR A 79 4.65 -0.19 -15.75
C THR A 79 4.37 -1.33 -14.79
N LEU A 80 5.32 -2.25 -14.60
CA LEU A 80 5.19 -3.36 -13.66
C LEU A 80 4.98 -2.87 -12.23
N TYR A 81 5.74 -1.86 -11.79
CA TYR A 81 5.55 -1.19 -10.50
C TYR A 81 4.12 -0.65 -10.33
N LEU A 82 3.59 0.05 -11.33
CA LEU A 82 2.24 0.62 -11.30
C LEU A 82 1.17 -0.47 -11.23
N CYS A 83 1.30 -1.54 -12.02
CA CYS A 83 0.39 -2.68 -11.99
C CYS A 83 0.36 -3.35 -10.61
N LEU A 84 1.52 -3.58 -10.00
CA LEU A 84 1.61 -4.17 -8.66
C LEU A 84 1.02 -3.25 -7.59
N CYS A 85 1.25 -1.94 -7.68
CA CYS A 85 0.65 -0.96 -6.78
C CYS A 85 -0.87 -0.95 -6.87
N LEU A 86 -1.42 -0.97 -8.09
CA LEU A 86 -2.86 -1.02 -8.33
C LEU A 86 -3.46 -2.31 -7.76
N TYR A 87 -2.82 -3.46 -8.01
CA TYR A 87 -3.24 -4.75 -7.47
C TYR A 87 -3.31 -4.72 -5.94
N LEU A 88 -2.25 -4.26 -5.26
CA LEU A 88 -2.25 -4.17 -3.80
C LEU A 88 -3.30 -3.20 -3.27
N ALA A 89 -3.50 -2.06 -3.94
CA ALA A 89 -4.50 -1.08 -3.51
C ALA A 89 -5.90 -1.70 -3.51
N ILE A 90 -6.27 -2.37 -4.61
CA ILE A 90 -7.56 -3.06 -4.74
C ILE A 90 -7.70 -4.16 -3.68
N MET A 91 -6.68 -5.01 -3.52
CA MET A 91 -6.72 -6.10 -2.54
C MET A 91 -6.93 -5.58 -1.11
N ILE A 92 -6.19 -4.55 -0.70
CA ILE A 92 -6.32 -3.94 0.63
C ILE A 92 -7.71 -3.33 0.83
N ILE A 93 -8.25 -2.66 -0.18
CA ILE A 93 -9.61 -2.10 -0.14
C ILE A 93 -10.64 -3.22 0.03
N LEU A 94 -10.56 -4.30 -0.76
CA LEU A 94 -11.48 -5.44 -0.66
C LEU A 94 -11.42 -6.14 0.70
N PHE A 95 -10.23 -6.37 1.25
CA PHE A 95 -10.06 -6.95 2.59
C PHE A 95 -10.49 -6.04 3.73
N SER A 96 -10.54 -4.74 3.47
CA SER A 96 -11.12 -3.78 4.40
C SER A 96 -12.63 -3.90 4.41
N PHE A 97 -13.27 -4.00 3.24
CA PHE A 97 -14.74 -4.12 3.12
C PHE A 97 -15.30 -5.44 3.63
N ARG A 98 -14.66 -6.58 3.31
CA ARG A 98 -15.12 -7.92 3.75
C ARG A 98 -15.25 -8.06 5.28
N ALA A 99 -14.67 -7.14 6.06
CA ALA A 99 -14.70 -7.16 7.51
C ALA A 99 -15.45 -5.95 8.13
N ILE A 100 -15.91 -5.00 7.32
CA ILE A 100 -16.70 -3.84 7.76
C ILE A 100 -18.20 -4.09 7.57
N LEU A 101 -18.57 -4.88 6.56
CA LEU A 101 -19.93 -5.29 6.21
C LEU A 101 -20.24 -6.64 6.87
#